data_AF-A0AAV2HKJ4-F1
#
_entry.id   AF-A0AAV2HKJ4-F1
#
_cell.length_a   1.000
_cell.length_b   1.000
_cell.length_c   1.000
_cell.angle_alpha   90.00
_cell.angle_beta   90.00
_cell.angle_gamma   90.00
#
_symmetry.space_group_name_H-M   'P 1'
#
loop_
_entity.id
_entity.type
_entity.pdbx_description
1 polymer ?
#
loop_
_entity_poly.entity_id
_entity_poly.type
_entity_poly.pdbx_seq_one_letter_code
_entity_poly.pdbx_strand_id
1 'polypeptide(L)'
;SFDSQRTKTIFVDKDMAEICAIKSSLPFVNIRLCAFHTTTAVKKALQQKKLSSSQISCLIDLFIEQRSCMDMSKYNALKDKISEISPPDVLSYFVCNWWNCPQLWAASFLESPTFHITTTNHAETFHQKIKRVLSTKTPLSISITELLSVTKYTMQSRDASASIQAMSLKYNTRHNSDTINTIQNDLTPFAAKLVSEQFILSQHTHYVAQCSLNLPETYILSSSTSGSSQYNCTINSCSCD
;
A
#
# COMPACT_ATOMS: atom_id res chain seq x y z
N SER A 1 10.80 18.93 13.15
CA SER A 1 9.59 19.65 13.57
C SER A 1 8.49 19.40 12.54
N PHE A 2 7.22 19.57 12.91
CA PHE A 2 6.11 19.56 11.96
C PHE A 2 6.13 20.88 11.16
N ASP A 3 6.04 20.78 9.84
CA ASP A 3 5.93 21.92 8.93
C ASP A 3 4.59 21.87 8.21
N SER A 4 3.69 22.76 8.62
CA SER A 4 2.34 22.87 8.09
C SER A 4 2.30 23.26 6.61
N GLN A 5 3.29 23.99 6.11
CA GLN A 5 3.35 24.45 4.71
C GLN A 5 3.71 23.31 3.75
N ARG A 6 4.35 22.25 4.26
CA ARG A 6 4.73 21.07 3.47
C ARG A 6 3.69 19.95 3.52
N THR A 7 2.68 20.06 4.38
CA THR A 7 1.63 19.05 4.50
C THR A 7 0.70 19.13 3.29
N LYS A 8 0.65 18.07 2.48
CA LYS A 8 -0.19 18.01 1.27
C LYS A 8 -1.54 17.35 1.52
N THR A 9 -1.57 16.32 2.35
CA THR A 9 -2.77 15.52 2.60
C THR A 9 -2.89 15.16 4.07
N ILE A 10 -4.09 15.23 4.63
CA ILE A 10 -4.43 14.75 5.97
C ILE A 10 -5.53 13.69 5.87
N PHE A 11 -5.34 12.59 6.57
CA PHE A 11 -6.35 11.55 6.74
C PHE A 11 -7.09 11.75 8.05
N VAL A 12 -8.41 11.75 7.98
CA VAL A 12 -9.32 11.95 9.12
C VAL A 12 -10.46 10.95 9.11
N ASP A 13 -11.14 10.85 10.23
CA ASP A 13 -12.41 10.14 10.29
C ASP A 13 -13.54 11.02 9.71
N LYS A 14 -14.75 10.47 9.55
CA LYS A 14 -15.90 11.25 9.08
C LYS A 14 -16.47 12.12 10.21
N ASP A 15 -15.68 13.08 10.66
CA ASP A 15 -16.06 14.08 11.66
C ASP A 15 -16.05 15.48 11.02
N MET A 16 -17.21 16.13 10.98
CA MET A 16 -17.34 17.44 10.34
C MET A 16 -16.67 18.56 11.14
N ALA A 17 -16.61 18.45 12.47
CA ALA A 17 -15.93 19.44 13.30
C ALA A 17 -14.41 19.37 13.07
N GLU A 18 -13.86 18.16 13.00
CA GLU A 18 -12.44 17.94 12.67
C GLU A 18 -12.12 18.48 11.26
N ILE A 19 -12.94 18.15 10.26
CA ILE A 19 -12.77 18.64 8.89
C ILE A 19 -12.80 20.17 8.83
N CYS A 20 -13.76 20.81 9.51
CA CYS A 20 -13.87 22.27 9.56
C CYS A 20 -12.67 22.91 10.26
N ALA A 21 -12.20 22.34 11.37
CA ALA A 21 -11.04 22.84 12.09
C ALA A 21 -9.75 22.77 11.24
N ILE A 22 -9.57 21.65 10.52
CA ILE A 22 -8.43 21.48 9.61
C ILE A 22 -8.50 22.48 8.46
N LYS A 23 -9.66 22.62 7.78
CA LYS A 23 -9.81 23.59 6.70
C LYS A 23 -9.56 25.03 7.15
N SER A 24 -9.95 25.37 8.38
CA SER A 24 -9.72 26.70 8.94
C SER A 24 -8.24 26.96 9.21
N SER A 25 -7.50 25.93 9.64
CA SER A 25 -6.08 26.04 10.02
C SER A 25 -5.12 25.83 8.85
N LEU A 26 -5.50 24.99 7.88
CA LEU A 26 -4.71 24.52 6.74
C LEU A 26 -5.59 24.52 5.48
N PRO A 27 -5.95 25.69 4.94
CA PRO A 27 -6.96 25.80 3.88
C PRO A 27 -6.57 25.13 2.56
N PHE A 28 -5.27 24.93 2.33
CA PHE A 28 -4.73 24.34 1.10
C PHE A 28 -4.42 22.85 1.21
N VAL A 29 -4.73 22.21 2.34
CA VAL A 29 -4.45 20.79 2.53
C VAL A 29 -5.58 19.94 1.96
N ASN A 30 -5.21 18.86 1.27
CA ASN A 30 -6.18 17.86 0.82
C ASN A 30 -6.64 17.02 2.02
N ILE A 31 -7.94 16.94 2.23
CA ILE A 31 -8.52 16.13 3.31
C ILE A 31 -9.03 14.83 2.73
N ARG A 32 -8.69 13.72 3.37
CA ARG A 32 -9.12 12.36 3.01
C ARG A 32 -9.79 11.67 4.16
N LEU A 33 -10.94 11.08 3.90
CA LEU A 33 -11.63 10.23 4.84
C LEU A 33 -10.97 8.85 4.91
N CYS A 34 -10.88 8.31 6.11
CA CYS A 34 -10.51 6.93 6.35
C CYS A 34 -11.47 5.99 5.59
N ALA A 35 -10.90 5.08 4.80
CA ALA A 35 -11.65 4.09 4.03
C ALA A 35 -12.56 3.23 4.92
N PHE A 36 -12.02 2.77 6.06
CA PHE A 36 -12.74 1.92 6.99
C PHE A 36 -13.97 2.62 7.57
N HIS A 37 -13.81 3.85 8.05
CA HIS A 37 -14.91 4.64 8.61
C HIS A 37 -15.93 5.03 7.54
N THR A 38 -15.47 5.32 6.33
CA THR A 38 -16.35 5.61 5.19
C THR A 38 -17.25 4.42 4.87
N THR A 39 -16.66 3.23 4.66
CA THR A 39 -17.41 1.99 4.39
C THR A 39 -18.32 1.62 5.56
N THR A 40 -17.85 1.78 6.80
CA THR A 40 -18.65 1.51 8.00
C THR A 40 -19.85 2.45 8.12
N ALA A 41 -19.69 3.73 7.81
CA ALA A 41 -20.77 4.71 7.82
C ALA A 41 -21.84 4.37 6.77
N VAL A 42 -21.43 4.03 5.54
CA VAL A 42 -22.36 3.56 4.49
C VAL A 42 -23.10 2.30 4.94
N LYS A 43 -22.37 1.29 5.44
CA LYS A 43 -22.99 0.05 5.93
C LYS A 43 -24.04 0.31 7.01
N LYS A 44 -23.71 1.11 8.03
CA LYS A 44 -24.64 1.46 9.12
C LYS A 44 -25.86 2.22 8.61
N ALA A 45 -25.68 3.17 7.69
CA ALA A 45 -26.80 3.91 7.13
C ALA A 45 -27.73 3.01 6.29
N LEU A 46 -27.18 2.11 5.48
CA LEU A 46 -27.97 1.16 4.68
C LEU A 46 -28.71 0.15 5.55
N GLN A 47 -28.11 -0.30 6.66
CA GLN A 47 -28.77 -1.19 7.64
C GLN A 47 -29.98 -0.54 8.33
N GLN A 48 -30.04 0.79 8.39
CA GLN A 48 -31.19 1.52 8.92
C GLN A 48 -32.30 1.70 7.88
N LYS A 49 -32.04 1.35 6.61
CA LYS A 49 -33.03 1.41 5.53
C LYS A 49 -33.78 0.09 5.42
N LYS A 50 -34.96 0.14 4.80
CA LYS A 50 -35.81 -1.04 4.52
C LYS A 50 -35.26 -1.85 3.32
N LEU A 51 -34.02 -2.31 3.42
CA LEU A 51 -33.32 -3.09 2.41
C LEU A 51 -33.08 -4.51 2.89
N SER A 52 -33.01 -5.48 1.97
CA SER A 52 -32.57 -6.83 2.30
C SER A 52 -31.06 -6.87 2.55
N SER A 53 -30.60 -7.88 3.28
CA SER A 53 -29.15 -8.09 3.50
C SER A 53 -28.37 -8.23 2.19
N SER A 54 -28.95 -8.84 1.15
CA SER A 54 -28.30 -8.98 -0.16
C SER A 54 -28.17 -7.65 -0.89
N GLN A 55 -29.19 -6.79 -0.83
CA GLN A 55 -29.14 -5.44 -1.39
C GLN A 55 -28.09 -4.58 -0.67
N ILE A 56 -28.03 -4.67 0.67
CA ILE A 56 -27.03 -3.95 1.46
C ILE A 56 -25.62 -4.37 1.07
N SER A 57 -25.34 -5.68 0.99
CA SER A 57 -24.03 -6.18 0.58
C SER A 57 -23.65 -5.72 -0.83
N CYS A 58 -24.56 -5.84 -1.79
CA CYS A 58 -24.35 -5.41 -3.17
C CYS A 58 -24.01 -3.90 -3.26
N LEU A 59 -24.77 -3.05 -2.56
CA LEU A 59 -24.53 -1.61 -2.52
C LEU A 59 -23.19 -1.25 -1.86
N ILE A 60 -22.80 -1.98 -0.82
CA ILE A 60 -21.49 -1.80 -0.17
C ILE A 60 -20.37 -2.17 -1.12
N ASP A 61 -20.47 -3.28 -1.84
CA ASP A 61 -19.45 -3.73 -2.78
C ASP A 61 -19.27 -2.72 -3.91
N LEU A 62 -20.37 -2.24 -4.50
CA LEU A 62 -20.36 -1.17 -5.51
C LEU A 62 -19.74 0.12 -4.96
N PHE A 63 -20.05 0.49 -3.72
CA PHE A 63 -19.48 1.68 -3.09
C PHE A 63 -17.98 1.53 -2.82
N ILE A 64 -17.51 0.35 -2.38
CA ILE A 64 -16.09 0.06 -2.18
C ILE A 64 -15.34 0.11 -3.51
N GLU A 65 -15.92 -0.44 -4.58
CA GLU A 65 -15.37 -0.34 -5.92
C GLU A 65 -15.31 1.12 -6.39
N GLN A 66 -16.39 1.87 -6.19
CA GLN A 66 -16.48 3.29 -6.55
C GLN A 66 -15.42 4.11 -5.80
N ARG A 67 -15.22 3.85 -4.51
CA ARG A 67 -14.21 4.51 -3.68
C ARG A 67 -12.80 4.25 -4.18
N SER A 68 -12.51 3.04 -4.65
CA SER A 68 -11.15 2.60 -4.98
C SER A 68 -10.77 2.82 -6.44
N CYS A 69 -11.73 3.02 -7.34
CA CYS A 69 -11.44 3.24 -8.75
C CYS A 69 -10.72 4.58 -8.98
N MET A 70 -9.67 4.57 -9.79
CA MET A 70 -8.92 5.78 -10.16
C MET A 70 -9.47 6.45 -11.42
N ASP A 71 -10.17 5.69 -12.27
CA ASP A 71 -10.74 6.19 -13.50
C ASP A 71 -12.09 6.88 -13.27
N MET A 72 -12.23 8.11 -13.80
CA MET A 72 -13.44 8.92 -13.63
C MET A 72 -14.64 8.34 -14.37
N SER A 73 -14.43 7.69 -15.52
CA SER A 73 -15.53 7.08 -16.29
C SER A 73 -16.11 5.88 -15.52
N LYS A 74 -15.24 5.05 -14.94
CA LYS A 74 -15.61 3.95 -14.05
C LYS A 74 -16.32 4.45 -12.78
N TYR A 75 -15.85 5.55 -12.18
CA TYR A 75 -16.52 6.17 -11.04
C TYR A 75 -17.97 6.55 -11.35
N ASN A 76 -18.19 7.20 -12.50
CA ASN A 76 -19.52 7.62 -12.94
C ASN A 76 -20.40 6.40 -13.28
N ALA A 77 -19.87 5.41 -13.98
CA ALA A 77 -20.62 4.18 -14.26
C ALA A 77 -21.06 3.45 -12.98
N LEU A 78 -20.22 3.42 -11.94
CA LEU A 78 -20.58 2.87 -10.63
C LEU A 78 -21.62 3.72 -9.90
N LYS A 79 -21.55 5.05 -10.03
CA LYS A 79 -22.57 5.97 -9.51
C LYS A 79 -23.93 5.69 -10.12
N ASP A 80 -23.97 5.50 -11.43
CA ASP A 80 -25.20 5.24 -12.17
C ASP A 80 -25.78 3.88 -11.79
N LYS A 81 -24.95 2.83 -11.69
CA LYS A 81 -25.36 1.50 -11.19
C LYS A 81 -25.94 1.57 -9.78
N ILE A 82 -25.28 2.28 -8.86
CA ILE A 82 -25.80 2.47 -7.49
C ILE A 82 -27.15 3.19 -7.56
N SER A 83 -27.29 4.19 -8.43
CA SER A 83 -28.52 4.98 -8.56
C SER A 83 -29.68 4.16 -9.11
N GLU A 84 -29.44 3.26 -10.06
CA GLU A 84 -30.44 2.40 -10.69
C GLU A 84 -31.05 1.39 -9.71
N ILE A 85 -30.23 0.78 -8.85
CA ILE A 85 -30.68 -0.25 -7.91
C ILE A 85 -31.15 0.32 -6.56
N SER A 86 -30.89 1.60 -6.30
CA SER A 86 -31.19 2.24 -5.02
C SER A 86 -32.60 2.84 -4.98
N PRO A 87 -33.39 2.57 -3.93
CA PRO A 87 -34.60 3.32 -3.66
C PRO A 87 -34.33 4.82 -3.43
N PRO A 88 -35.33 5.70 -3.59
CA PRO A 88 -35.15 7.16 -3.50
C PRO A 88 -34.52 7.65 -2.19
N ASP A 89 -34.83 7.00 -1.06
CA ASP A 89 -34.31 7.37 0.25
C ASP A 89 -32.84 6.97 0.46
N VAL A 90 -32.37 5.95 -0.26
CA VAL A 90 -30.97 5.53 -0.33
C VAL A 90 -30.20 6.45 -1.26
N LEU A 91 -30.79 6.81 -2.40
CA LEU A 91 -30.22 7.75 -3.36
C LEU A 91 -29.98 9.12 -2.71
N SER A 92 -30.98 9.64 -1.99
CA SER A 92 -30.86 10.89 -1.24
C SER A 92 -29.72 10.84 -0.22
N TYR A 93 -29.57 9.71 0.48
CA TYR A 93 -28.44 9.51 1.39
C TYR A 93 -27.09 9.62 0.66
N PHE A 94 -26.93 8.96 -0.49
CA PHE A 94 -25.68 9.00 -1.25
C PHE A 94 -25.34 10.40 -1.77
N VAL A 95 -26.33 11.11 -2.31
CA VAL A 95 -26.18 12.49 -2.77
C VAL A 95 -25.72 13.39 -1.62
N CYS A 96 -26.46 13.40 -0.51
CA CYS A 96 -26.20 14.32 0.60
C CYS A 96 -24.89 14.05 1.35
N ASN A 97 -24.44 12.79 1.41
CA ASN A 97 -23.32 12.41 2.27
C ASN A 97 -22.01 12.09 1.54
N TRP A 98 -22.07 11.76 0.24
CA TRP A 98 -20.90 11.22 -0.47
C TRP A 98 -20.69 11.87 -1.83
N TRP A 99 -21.70 11.90 -2.71
CA TRP A 99 -21.52 12.37 -4.08
C TRP A 99 -21.41 13.88 -4.22
N ASN A 100 -21.82 14.66 -3.21
CA ASN A 100 -21.57 16.10 -3.16
C ASN A 100 -20.14 16.45 -2.72
N CYS A 101 -19.39 15.48 -2.18
CA CYS A 101 -18.02 15.68 -1.68
C CYS A 101 -17.07 14.53 -2.07
N PRO A 102 -17.02 14.10 -3.36
CA PRO A 102 -16.25 12.94 -3.78
C PRO A 102 -14.74 13.11 -3.56
N GLN A 103 -14.22 14.33 -3.59
CA GLN A 103 -12.83 14.67 -3.32
C GLN A 103 -12.34 14.20 -1.94
N LEU A 104 -13.25 14.03 -0.98
CA LEU A 104 -12.89 13.61 0.37
C LEU A 104 -12.65 12.10 0.48
N TRP A 105 -13.16 11.26 -0.42
CA TRP A 105 -13.17 9.81 -0.21
C TRP A 105 -12.89 8.97 -1.46
N ALA A 106 -13.24 9.45 -2.66
CA ALA A 106 -13.09 8.69 -3.90
C ALA A 106 -11.68 8.82 -4.47
N ALA A 107 -11.10 7.70 -4.89
CA ALA A 107 -9.76 7.63 -5.45
C ALA A 107 -9.62 8.33 -6.79
N SER A 108 -10.69 8.42 -7.59
CA SER A 108 -10.70 9.10 -8.89
C SER A 108 -10.49 10.62 -8.78
N PHE A 109 -10.61 11.16 -7.57
CA PHE A 109 -10.39 12.56 -7.26
C PHE A 109 -9.06 12.77 -6.52
N LEU A 110 -8.15 11.78 -6.49
CA LEU A 110 -6.80 11.94 -5.91
C LEU A 110 -5.97 12.92 -6.71
N GLU A 111 -5.57 14.03 -6.07
CA GLU A 111 -4.59 14.98 -6.61
C GLU A 111 -3.16 14.68 -6.16
N SER A 112 -2.98 13.88 -5.10
CA SER A 112 -1.67 13.64 -4.48
C SER A 112 -1.53 12.19 -4.06
N PRO A 113 -0.34 11.58 -4.21
CA PRO A 113 -0.09 10.21 -3.83
C PRO A 113 -0.33 10.01 -2.33
N THR A 114 -1.05 8.95 -1.98
CA THR A 114 -1.39 8.62 -0.59
C THR A 114 -0.40 7.67 0.07
N PHE A 115 0.68 7.28 -0.64
CA PHE A 115 1.72 6.37 -0.16
C PHE A 115 1.16 5.09 0.48
N HIS A 116 0.10 4.53 -0.13
CA HIS A 116 -0.63 3.35 0.35
C HIS A 116 -1.35 3.51 1.70
N ILE A 117 -1.37 4.72 2.27
CA ILE A 117 -2.20 5.04 3.42
C ILE A 117 -3.64 5.23 2.94
N THR A 118 -4.54 4.41 3.46
CA THR A 118 -5.97 4.45 3.13
C THR A 118 -6.86 4.44 4.37
N THR A 119 -6.29 4.20 5.55
CA THR A 119 -7.01 4.08 6.82
C THR A 119 -6.27 4.83 7.94
N THR A 120 -7.00 5.15 9.00
CA THR A 120 -6.50 5.74 10.24
C THR A 120 -6.02 4.68 11.26
N ASN A 121 -5.94 3.40 10.85
CA ASN A 121 -5.57 2.26 11.71
C ASN A 121 -4.26 2.48 12.50
N HIS A 122 -3.26 3.13 11.90
CA HIS A 122 -2.01 3.43 12.60
C HIS A 122 -2.24 4.40 13.78
N ALA A 123 -3.02 5.45 13.56
CA ALA A 123 -3.37 6.41 14.60
C ALA A 123 -4.27 5.75 15.67
N GLU A 124 -5.26 4.96 15.26
CA GLU A 124 -6.13 4.22 16.19
C GLU A 124 -5.36 3.22 17.05
N THR A 125 -4.46 2.45 16.45
CA THR A 125 -3.62 1.48 17.19
C THR A 125 -2.77 2.19 18.24
N PHE A 126 -2.20 3.34 17.89
CA PHE A 126 -1.44 4.15 18.83
C PHE A 126 -2.34 4.72 19.94
N HIS A 127 -3.51 5.26 19.60
CA HIS A 127 -4.50 5.74 20.58
C HIS A 127 -4.97 4.63 21.52
N GLN A 128 -5.15 3.39 21.03
CA GLN A 128 -5.50 2.26 21.88
C GLN A 128 -4.40 1.93 22.88
N LYS A 129 -3.12 1.98 22.48
CA LYS A 129 -1.98 1.79 23.40
C LYS A 129 -1.98 2.85 24.50
N ILE A 130 -2.25 4.11 24.15
CA ILE A 130 -2.39 5.20 25.11
C ILE A 130 -3.57 4.96 26.06
N LYS A 131 -4.76 4.64 25.52
CA LYS A 131 -5.97 4.41 26.33
C LYS A 131 -5.85 3.21 27.28
N ARG A 132 -5.07 2.19 26.95
CA ARG A 132 -4.80 1.05 27.87
C ARG A 132 -4.05 1.48 29.12
N VAL A 133 -3.30 2.56 29.01
CA VAL A 133 -2.38 3.04 30.03
C VAL A 133 -2.98 4.22 30.81
N LEU A 134 -3.79 5.03 30.14
CA LEU A 134 -4.50 6.14 30.75
C LEU A 134 -5.87 5.69 31.27
N SER A 135 -6.03 5.73 32.58
CA SER A 135 -7.33 5.57 33.26
C SER A 135 -7.67 6.85 34.02
N THR A 136 -8.97 7.17 34.10
CA THR A 136 -9.49 8.35 34.84
C THR A 136 -9.14 8.32 36.33
N LYS A 137 -8.75 7.15 36.86
CA LYS A 137 -8.36 6.94 38.26
C LYS A 137 -6.85 7.00 38.48
N THR A 138 -6.05 7.10 37.42
CA THR A 138 -4.58 7.09 37.53
C THR A 138 -4.06 8.49 37.85
N PRO A 139 -3.21 8.67 38.87
CA PRO A 139 -2.56 9.95 39.14
C PRO A 139 -1.73 10.43 37.95
N LEU A 140 -1.70 11.74 37.71
CA LEU A 140 -1.01 12.34 36.56
C LEU A 140 0.47 11.93 36.46
N SER A 141 1.19 11.82 37.58
CA SER A 141 2.59 11.39 37.61
C SER A 141 2.80 9.98 37.06
N ILE A 142 1.88 9.06 37.39
CA ILE A 142 1.87 7.69 36.88
C ILE A 142 1.49 7.70 35.40
N SER A 143 0.47 8.49 35.02
CA SER A 143 0.08 8.65 33.61
C SER A 143 1.22 9.16 32.72
N ILE A 144 2.00 10.13 33.19
CA ILE A 144 3.17 10.65 32.46
C ILE A 144 4.24 9.56 32.31
N THR A 145 4.55 8.85 33.40
CA THR A 145 5.57 7.79 33.39
C THR A 145 5.19 6.69 32.41
N GLU A 146 3.94 6.25 32.45
CA GLU A 146 3.47 5.20 31.58
C GLU A 146 3.37 5.64 30.10
N LEU A 147 3.01 6.90 29.82
CA LEU A 147 3.05 7.46 28.45
C LEU A 147 4.47 7.46 27.88
N LEU A 148 5.46 7.82 28.69
CA LEU A 148 6.88 7.76 28.30
C LEU A 148 7.30 6.31 28.02
N SER A 149 6.86 5.36 28.85
CA SER A 149 7.08 3.93 28.63
C SER A 149 6.48 3.47 27.31
N VAL A 150 5.20 3.77 27.02
CA VAL A 150 4.54 3.42 25.74
C VAL A 150 5.31 3.98 24.54
N THR A 151 5.79 5.22 24.64
CA THR A 151 6.59 5.87 23.58
C THR A 151 7.90 5.11 23.36
N LYS A 152 8.62 4.82 24.44
CA LYS A 152 9.89 4.07 24.41
C LYS A 152 9.71 2.67 23.80
N TYR A 153 8.71 1.91 24.25
CA TYR A 153 8.41 0.58 23.70
C TYR A 153 8.03 0.63 22.22
N THR A 154 7.26 1.65 21.81
CA THR A 154 6.87 1.81 20.41
C THR A 154 8.07 2.12 19.53
N MET A 155 9.00 2.97 19.98
CA MET A 155 10.25 3.25 19.27
C MET A 155 11.13 2.01 19.17
N GLN A 156 11.37 1.31 20.28
CA GLN A 156 12.17 0.08 20.30
C GLN A 156 11.60 -1.01 19.39
N SER A 157 10.27 -1.21 19.42
CA SER A 157 9.61 -2.17 18.53
C SER A 157 9.79 -1.79 17.06
N ARG A 158 9.72 -0.50 16.73
CA ARG A 158 9.92 -0.03 15.34
C ARG A 158 11.35 -0.26 14.88
N ASP A 159 12.33 0.05 15.73
CA ASP A 159 13.74 -0.14 15.42
C ASP A 159 14.09 -1.63 15.26
N ALA A 160 13.51 -2.49 16.12
CA ALA A 160 13.61 -3.94 16.00
C ALA A 160 12.98 -4.45 14.69
N SER A 161 11.78 -3.98 14.33
CA SER A 161 11.13 -4.35 13.06
C SER A 161 11.93 -3.90 11.85
N ALA A 162 12.48 -2.68 11.86
CA ALA A 162 13.34 -2.19 10.79
C ALA A 162 14.62 -3.03 10.65
N SER A 163 15.22 -3.43 11.78
CA SER A 163 16.38 -4.31 11.80
C SER A 163 16.05 -5.69 11.25
N ILE A 164 14.93 -6.29 11.66
CA ILE A 164 14.46 -7.58 11.14
C ILE A 164 14.19 -7.50 9.63
N GLN A 165 13.55 -6.44 9.16
CA GLN A 165 13.26 -6.26 7.74
C GLN A 165 14.56 -6.13 6.94
N ALA A 166 15.51 -5.33 7.40
CA ALA A 166 16.83 -5.21 6.78
C ALA A 166 17.59 -6.54 6.73
N MET A 167 17.48 -7.38 7.77
CA MET A 167 18.06 -8.74 7.77
C MET A 167 17.34 -9.67 6.81
N SER A 168 16.01 -9.64 6.76
CA SER A 168 15.19 -10.51 5.90
C SER A 168 15.39 -10.26 4.40
N LEU A 169 15.74 -9.02 4.03
CA LEU A 169 16.05 -8.67 2.64
C LEU A 169 17.44 -9.18 2.21
N LYS A 170 18.33 -9.47 3.16
CA LYS A 170 19.71 -9.92 2.88
C LYS A 170 19.87 -11.44 2.89
N TYR A 171 19.00 -12.17 3.58
CA TYR A 171 19.17 -13.60 3.79
C TYR A 171 17.95 -14.40 3.34
N ASN A 172 18.04 -15.05 2.17
CA ASN A 172 17.15 -16.16 1.82
C ASN A 172 17.75 -17.47 2.34
N THR A 173 17.30 -17.92 3.50
CA THR A 173 17.79 -19.15 4.15
C THR A 173 17.40 -20.45 3.43
N ARG A 174 16.68 -20.37 2.30
CA ARG A 174 16.18 -21.55 1.56
C ARG A 174 17.18 -22.11 0.55
N HIS A 175 18.23 -21.37 0.19
CA HIS A 175 19.23 -21.82 -0.77
C HIS A 175 20.61 -21.86 -0.13
N ASN A 176 21.19 -23.05 -0.02
CA ASN A 176 22.51 -23.28 0.57
C ASN A 176 23.66 -23.16 -0.45
N SER A 177 23.53 -22.24 -1.42
CA SER A 177 24.54 -22.03 -2.46
C SER A 177 25.23 -20.70 -2.23
N ASP A 178 26.55 -20.72 -2.11
CA ASP A 178 27.38 -19.52 -1.94
C ASP A 178 27.12 -18.49 -3.05
N THR A 179 26.89 -18.95 -4.28
CA THR A 179 26.57 -18.09 -5.43
C THR A 179 25.24 -17.34 -5.25
N ILE A 180 24.20 -18.00 -4.74
CA ILE A 180 22.91 -17.35 -4.46
C ILE A 180 23.05 -16.31 -3.33
N ASN A 181 23.88 -16.58 -2.34
CA ASN A 181 24.16 -15.62 -1.27
C ASN A 181 24.88 -14.38 -1.81
N THR A 182 25.85 -14.54 -2.70
CA THR A 182 26.54 -13.40 -3.35
C THR A 182 25.56 -12.57 -4.18
N ILE A 183 24.72 -13.22 -5.02
CA ILE A 183 23.69 -12.56 -5.82
C ILE A 183 22.74 -11.73 -4.95
N GLN A 184 22.35 -12.25 -3.77
CA GLN A 184 21.45 -11.55 -2.84
C GLN A 184 22.11 -10.40 -2.09
N ASN A 185 23.43 -10.45 -1.88
CA ASN A 185 24.17 -9.38 -1.21
C ASN A 185 24.52 -8.22 -2.15
N ASP A 186 24.78 -8.50 -3.43
CA ASP A 186 25.27 -7.50 -4.39
C ASP A 186 24.14 -6.80 -5.16
N LEU A 187 22.93 -7.39 -5.20
CA LEU A 187 21.80 -6.88 -5.96
C LEU A 187 20.65 -6.40 -5.07
N THR A 188 19.79 -5.54 -5.63
CA THR A 188 18.51 -5.19 -4.99
C THR A 188 17.61 -6.44 -4.90
N PRO A 189 16.69 -6.54 -3.93
CA PRO A 189 15.84 -7.72 -3.75
C PRO A 189 15.07 -8.13 -5.01
N PHE A 190 14.66 -7.16 -5.84
CA PHE A 190 13.98 -7.42 -7.11
C PHE A 190 14.94 -8.04 -8.15
N ALA A 191 16.13 -7.45 -8.34
CA ALA A 191 17.13 -7.97 -9.27
C ALA A 191 17.68 -9.33 -8.81
N ALA A 192 17.98 -9.48 -7.51
CA ALA A 192 18.42 -10.73 -6.90
C ALA A 192 17.42 -11.86 -7.15
N LYS A 193 16.11 -11.59 -7.05
CA LYS A 193 15.06 -12.58 -7.33
C LYS A 193 15.13 -13.06 -8.77
N LEU A 194 15.15 -12.15 -9.74
CA LEU A 194 15.20 -12.49 -11.17
C LEU A 194 16.46 -13.30 -11.53
N VAL A 195 17.63 -12.87 -11.03
CA VAL A 195 18.91 -13.55 -11.29
C VAL A 195 18.95 -14.91 -10.60
N SER A 196 18.41 -15.03 -9.38
CA SER A 196 18.33 -16.31 -8.67
C SER A 196 17.44 -17.32 -9.40
N GLU A 197 16.31 -16.88 -9.97
CA GLU A 197 15.41 -17.73 -10.77
C GLU A 197 16.13 -18.26 -12.02
N GLN A 198 16.85 -17.39 -12.75
CA GLN A 198 17.63 -17.81 -13.91
C GLN A 198 18.80 -18.73 -13.56
N PHE A 199 19.47 -18.49 -12.43
CA PHE A 199 20.55 -19.36 -11.95
C PHE A 199 20.03 -20.78 -11.65
N ILE A 200 18.89 -20.92 -10.97
CA ILE A 200 18.29 -22.23 -10.69
C ILE A 200 17.92 -22.95 -12.00
N LEU A 201 17.34 -22.24 -12.97
CA LEU A 201 17.03 -22.79 -14.29
C LEU A 201 18.30 -23.27 -15.01
N SER A 202 19.39 -22.50 -14.93
CA SER A 202 20.67 -22.86 -15.55
C SER A 202 21.29 -24.15 -15.01
N GLN A 203 20.98 -24.56 -13.77
CA GLN A 203 21.49 -25.82 -13.20
C GLN A 203 20.83 -27.07 -13.80
N HIS A 204 19.64 -26.92 -14.40
CA HIS A 204 18.88 -28.04 -14.97
C HIS A 204 19.23 -28.31 -16.43
N THR A 205 20.10 -27.51 -17.04
CA THR A 205 20.50 -27.64 -18.44
C THR A 205 22.02 -27.49 -18.55
N HIS A 206 22.71 -28.49 -19.09
CA HIS A 206 24.16 -28.38 -19.30
C HIS A 206 24.44 -27.46 -20.49
N TYR A 207 24.86 -26.23 -20.16
CA TYR A 207 25.38 -25.28 -21.13
C TYR A 207 26.91 -25.38 -21.19
N VAL A 208 27.46 -25.49 -22.40
CA VAL A 208 28.89 -25.32 -22.66
C VAL A 208 29.06 -23.91 -23.23
N ALA A 209 29.74 -23.05 -22.49
CA ALA A 209 30.07 -21.71 -22.95
C ALA A 209 31.52 -21.69 -23.45
N GLN A 210 31.72 -21.34 -24.72
CA GLN A 210 33.03 -21.04 -25.28
C GLN A 210 33.15 -19.52 -25.46
N CYS A 211 34.18 -18.94 -24.84
CA CYS A 211 34.48 -17.51 -24.95
C CYS A 211 35.67 -17.29 -25.89
N SER A 212 35.47 -16.41 -26.87
CA SER A 212 36.55 -15.86 -27.68
C SER A 212 36.93 -14.49 -27.13
N LEU A 213 38.16 -14.35 -26.61
CA LEU A 213 38.71 -13.14 -25.98
C LEU A 213 39.03 -12.00 -26.97
N ASN A 214 38.41 -12.00 -28.15
CA ASN A 214 38.59 -10.93 -29.15
C ASN A 214 37.41 -9.98 -29.07
N LEU A 215 37.65 -8.67 -28.98
CA LEU A 215 36.60 -7.65 -28.98
C LEU A 215 35.92 -7.58 -30.37
N PRO A 216 34.57 -7.61 -30.45
CA PRO A 216 33.61 -7.76 -29.35
C PRO A 216 33.58 -9.20 -28.79
N GLU A 217 33.62 -9.33 -27.46
CA GLU A 217 33.63 -10.64 -26.79
C GLU A 217 32.41 -11.45 -27.24
N THR A 218 32.70 -12.53 -27.95
CA THR A 218 31.67 -13.42 -28.47
C THR A 218 31.57 -14.64 -27.58
N TYR A 219 30.37 -14.86 -27.04
CA TYR A 219 30.02 -16.01 -26.22
C TYR A 219 29.15 -16.94 -27.05
N ILE A 220 29.66 -18.15 -27.31
CA ILE A 220 28.88 -19.21 -27.94
C ILE A 220 28.38 -20.12 -26.83
N LEU A 221 27.07 -20.12 -26.63
CA LEU A 221 26.38 -20.97 -25.66
C LEU A 221 25.74 -22.13 -26.41
N SER A 222 26.25 -23.34 -26.20
CA SER A 222 25.69 -24.56 -26.76
C SER A 222 24.99 -25.37 -25.67
N SER A 223 23.71 -25.69 -25.90
CA SER A 223 22.89 -26.54 -25.04
C SER A 223 22.63 -27.88 -25.72
N SER A 224 22.65 -28.97 -24.96
CA SER A 224 22.33 -30.31 -25.45
C SER A 224 20.89 -30.47 -25.95
N THR A 225 20.00 -29.52 -25.63
CA THR A 225 18.56 -29.59 -25.94
C THR A 225 18.05 -28.51 -26.89
N SER A 226 18.78 -27.42 -27.09
CA SER A 226 18.23 -26.18 -27.67
C SER A 226 19.05 -25.59 -28.84
N GLY A 227 20.15 -26.24 -29.26
CA GLY A 227 21.05 -25.71 -30.28
C GLY A 227 22.10 -24.74 -29.72
N SER A 228 22.89 -24.15 -30.61
CA SER A 228 23.92 -23.16 -30.28
C SER A 228 23.42 -21.75 -30.58
N SER A 229 23.49 -20.86 -29.59
CA SER A 229 23.17 -19.43 -29.74
C SER A 229 24.42 -18.59 -29.51
N GLN A 230 24.60 -17.56 -30.36
CA GLN A 230 25.73 -16.66 -30.29
C GLN A 230 25.30 -15.34 -29.64
N TYR A 231 26.07 -14.92 -28.63
CA TYR A 231 25.84 -13.68 -27.91
C TYR A 231 27.05 -12.78 -28.10
N ASN A 232 26.81 -11.57 -28.61
CA ASN A 232 27.84 -10.56 -28.76
C ASN A 232 27.69 -9.58 -27.59
N CYS A 233 28.69 -9.53 -26.72
CA CYS A 233 28.68 -8.67 -25.54
C CYS A 233 29.65 -7.50 -25.73
N THR A 234 29.13 -6.29 -25.53
CA THR A 234 29.94 -5.07 -25.43
C THR A 234 29.71 -4.43 -24.07
N ILE A 235 30.57 -3.51 -23.66
CA ILE A 235 30.47 -2.80 -22.36
C ILE A 235 29.09 -2.16 -22.14
N ASN A 236 28.36 -1.82 -23.23
CA ASN A 236 27.11 -1.06 -23.17
C ASN A 236 25.86 -1.83 -23.61
N SER A 237 25.99 -3.04 -24.18
CA SER A 237 24.84 -3.81 -24.66
C SER A 237 25.21 -5.27 -24.94
N CYS A 238 24.25 -6.17 -24.70
CA CYS A 238 24.30 -7.56 -25.11
C CYS A 238 23.19 -7.82 -26.14
N SER A 239 23.54 -8.41 -27.28
CA SER A 239 22.60 -8.78 -28.34
C SER A 239 22.72 -10.26 -28.67
N CYS A 240 21.57 -10.89 -28.95
CA CYS A 240 21.47 -12.30 -29.32
C CYS A 240 21.07 -12.39 -30.79
N ASP A 241 21.79 -13.20 -31.56
CA ASP A 241 21.40 -13.60 -32.92
C ASP A 241 20.72 -14.99 -32.92
#